data_AF-A0A6A5ZUX0-F1
#
_entry.id   AF-A0A6A5ZUX0-F1
#
_cell.length_a   1.000
_cell.length_b   1.000
_cell.length_c   1.000
_cell.angle_alpha   90.00
_cell.angle_beta   90.00
_cell.angle_gamma   90.00
#
_symmetry.space_group_name_H-M   'P 1'
#
loop_
_entity.id
_entity.type
_entity.pdbx_description
1 polymer ?
#
loop_
_entity_poly.entity_id
_entity_poly.type
_entity_poly.pdbx_seq_one_letter_code
_entity_poly.pdbx_strand_id
1 'polypeptide(L)'
;MAPTHNRVGVKKRRAIKHGRKVARVQIGTSHEEFTIHEDLLCAESLYFKSKLQDKRKDIEGDCPICHEPLQPGVLEITFCSSSCGANVHYECMRSWIETKTAANVVVTCPMCRSWWVSSIKPKLLRCPELAVKPFEIYVEWLYHKIISVEESQEEAEKDQLNKDLVQAYILGVKVEDRSFRNAAIHAMAEVARDVKTYPALGTIELVYQETRAGSGIRKLVVAMWAIAARRDWLKDADTGDWKDLPEEFTRDLALAFIRKRKARDTWDLDAVKAGNEEKEGSEDSESDMGSESESDDDDDSDSSNAPENESLPTPPRGPNSPEAVLP
;
A
#
# COMPACT_ATOMS: atom_id res chain seq x y z
N MET A 1 -40.02 -34.04 12.28
CA MET A 1 -38.80 -33.21 12.25
C MET A 1 -39.02 -32.11 11.23
N ALA A 2 -39.16 -30.86 11.65
CA ALA A 2 -39.35 -29.73 10.73
C ALA A 2 -37.97 -29.20 10.29
N PRO A 3 -37.76 -28.90 9.00
CA PRO A 3 -36.47 -28.41 8.52
C PRO A 3 -36.27 -26.96 8.94
N THR A 4 -35.18 -26.71 9.67
CA THR A 4 -34.75 -25.37 10.06
C THR A 4 -34.19 -24.65 8.83
N HIS A 5 -34.99 -23.75 8.25
CA HIS A 5 -34.48 -22.79 7.26
C HIS A 5 -33.51 -21.83 7.95
N ASN A 6 -32.21 -22.00 7.67
CA ASN A 6 -31.21 -20.99 7.97
C ASN A 6 -31.53 -19.73 7.15
N ARG A 7 -32.20 -18.75 7.78
CA ARG A 7 -32.39 -17.42 7.21
C ARG A 7 -31.03 -16.72 7.21
N VAL A 8 -30.40 -16.63 6.03
CA VAL A 8 -29.22 -15.81 5.81
C VAL A 8 -29.56 -14.37 6.20
N GLY A 9 -29.06 -13.94 7.36
CA GLY A 9 -29.21 -12.57 7.83
C GLY A 9 -28.33 -11.64 7.01
N VAL A 10 -28.90 -11.02 5.97
CA VAL A 10 -28.22 -9.93 5.26
C VAL A 10 -28.09 -8.76 6.24
N LYS A 11 -26.91 -8.57 6.82
CA LYS A 11 -26.55 -7.31 7.49
C LYS A 11 -26.57 -6.23 6.41
N LYS A 12 -27.70 -5.52 6.27
CA LYS A 12 -27.80 -4.37 5.37
C LYS A 12 -26.74 -3.35 5.78
N ARG A 13 -25.63 -3.27 5.04
CA ARG A 13 -24.75 -2.09 5.11
C ARG A 13 -25.62 -0.90 4.72
N ARG A 14 -25.72 0.11 5.58
CA ARG A 14 -26.50 1.32 5.27
C ARG A 14 -25.91 1.94 4.00
N ALA A 15 -26.77 2.31 3.06
CA ALA A 15 -26.34 3.04 1.87
C ALA A 15 -25.70 4.35 2.31
N ILE A 16 -24.41 4.53 2.01
CA ILE A 16 -23.66 5.75 2.33
C ILE A 16 -24.12 6.81 1.32
N LYS A 17 -24.67 7.91 1.83
CA LYS A 17 -25.00 9.07 0.97
C LYS A 17 -23.76 9.93 0.82
N HIS A 18 -23.14 9.88 -0.36
CA HIS A 18 -22.15 10.86 -0.78
C HIS A 18 -22.89 12.12 -1.27
N GLY A 19 -22.37 13.32 -0.98
CA GLY A 19 -23.02 14.57 -1.40
C GLY A 19 -23.17 14.68 -2.92
N ARG A 20 -24.06 15.56 -3.39
CA ARG A 20 -24.35 15.71 -4.83
C ARG A 20 -23.22 16.28 -5.70
N LYS A 21 -22.21 16.90 -5.09
CA LYS A 21 -21.12 17.53 -5.85
C LYS A 21 -20.11 16.49 -6.29
N VAL A 22 -19.78 16.52 -7.57
CA VAL A 22 -18.67 15.75 -8.14
C VAL A 22 -17.54 16.70 -8.54
N ALA A 23 -16.31 16.26 -8.36
CA ALA A 23 -15.11 16.92 -8.84
C ALA A 23 -14.56 16.16 -10.05
N ARG A 24 -14.03 16.90 -11.03
CA ARG A 24 -13.27 16.34 -12.14
C ARG A 24 -11.80 16.49 -11.81
N VAL A 25 -11.05 15.39 -11.74
CA VAL A 25 -9.64 15.40 -11.36
C VAL A 25 -8.82 14.89 -12.54
N GLN A 26 -7.92 15.71 -13.06
CA GLN A 26 -6.95 15.34 -14.09
C GLN A 26 -5.64 14.93 -13.42
N ILE A 27 -5.18 13.72 -13.69
CA ILE A 27 -4.03 13.07 -13.05
C ILE A 27 -2.91 12.87 -14.07
N GLY A 28 -1.67 13.06 -13.62
CA GLY A 28 -0.47 12.83 -14.41
C GLY A 28 -0.30 13.82 -15.57
N THR A 29 0.78 13.63 -16.32
CA THR A 29 1.08 14.39 -17.54
C THR A 29 0.19 13.97 -18.72
N SER A 30 -0.38 12.77 -18.68
CA SER A 30 -1.39 12.28 -19.62
C SER A 30 -2.76 12.93 -19.44
N HIS A 31 -2.96 13.70 -18.36
CA HIS A 31 -4.23 14.38 -18.05
C HIS A 31 -5.43 13.43 -17.98
N GLU A 32 -5.23 12.22 -17.46
CA GLU A 32 -6.31 11.26 -17.31
C GLU A 32 -7.37 11.78 -16.33
N GLU A 33 -8.65 11.70 -16.73
CA GLU A 33 -9.73 12.37 -16.04
C GLU A 33 -10.61 11.41 -15.24
N PHE A 34 -10.73 11.68 -13.94
CA PHE A 34 -11.58 10.96 -13.01
C PHE A 34 -12.72 11.86 -12.53
N THR A 35 -13.95 11.34 -12.51
CA THR A 35 -15.11 12.04 -11.93
C THR A 35 -15.52 11.36 -10.63
N ILE A 36 -15.36 12.05 -9.50
CA ILE A 36 -15.50 11.48 -8.15
C ILE A 36 -16.34 12.42 -7.29
N HIS A 37 -17.11 11.85 -6.34
CA HIS A 37 -17.83 12.66 -5.35
C HIS A 37 -16.85 13.51 -4.52
N GLU A 38 -17.08 14.82 -4.46
CA GLU A 38 -16.21 15.78 -3.77
C GLU A 38 -16.06 15.44 -2.28
N ASP A 39 -17.19 15.12 -1.63
CA ASP A 39 -17.21 14.72 -0.22
C ASP A 39 -16.48 13.41 0.03
N LEU A 40 -16.52 12.47 -0.92
CA LEU A 40 -15.80 11.21 -0.80
C LEU A 40 -14.29 11.45 -0.89
N LEU A 41 -13.87 12.29 -1.83
CA LEU A 41 -12.48 12.62 -2.08
C LEU A 41 -11.87 13.45 -0.93
N CYS A 42 -12.65 14.34 -0.31
CA CYS A 42 -12.20 15.23 0.76
C CYS A 42 -12.39 14.67 2.18
N ALA A 43 -13.05 13.51 2.34
CA ALA A 43 -13.39 12.97 3.66
C ALA A 43 -12.16 12.79 4.55
N GLU A 44 -11.12 12.16 4.02
CA GLU A 44 -9.90 11.79 4.77
C GLU A 44 -8.63 12.39 4.14
N SER A 45 -8.72 12.99 2.95
CA SER A 45 -7.58 13.65 2.28
C SER A 45 -7.57 15.15 2.57
N LEU A 46 -6.57 15.58 3.34
CA LEU A 46 -6.32 17.01 3.58
C LEU A 46 -5.91 17.75 2.30
N TYR A 47 -5.16 17.08 1.41
CA TYR A 47 -4.78 17.61 0.11
C TYR A 47 -6.01 18.01 -0.71
N PHE A 48 -6.97 17.10 -0.90
CA PHE A 48 -8.18 17.41 -1.69
C PHE A 48 -9.12 18.36 -0.95
N LYS A 49 -9.24 18.22 0.38
CA LYS A 49 -10.02 19.15 1.21
C LYS A 49 -9.53 20.59 1.05
N SER A 50 -8.22 20.82 1.10
CA SER A 50 -7.64 22.16 0.91
C SER A 50 -7.88 22.77 -0.48
N LYS A 51 -7.99 21.93 -1.53
CA LYS A 51 -8.19 22.40 -2.91
C LYS A 51 -9.65 22.53 -3.32
N LEU A 52 -10.54 21.70 -2.79
CA LEU A 52 -11.96 21.63 -3.18
C LEU A 52 -12.89 22.23 -2.12
N GLN A 53 -12.55 22.10 -0.85
CA GLN A 53 -13.37 22.48 0.32
C GLN A 53 -12.59 23.39 1.29
N ASP A 54 -11.77 24.29 0.75
CA ASP A 54 -10.85 25.19 1.48
C ASP A 54 -11.47 25.94 2.65
N LYS A 55 -12.73 26.35 2.52
CA LYS A 55 -13.48 27.07 3.57
C LYS A 55 -14.33 26.17 4.45
N ARG A 56 -14.53 24.89 4.10
CA ARG A 56 -15.47 24.02 4.82
C ARG A 56 -14.91 23.70 6.21
N LYS A 57 -15.73 23.93 7.23
CA LYS A 57 -15.42 23.53 8.60
C LYS A 57 -15.61 22.03 8.79
N ASP A 58 -14.99 21.50 9.83
CA ASP A 58 -15.23 20.12 10.25
C ASP A 58 -16.72 19.91 10.56
N ILE A 59 -17.20 18.70 10.27
CA ILE A 59 -18.61 18.35 10.41
C ILE A 59 -18.84 17.94 11.86
N GLU A 60 -19.14 18.94 12.70
CA GLU A 60 -19.38 18.77 14.12
C GLU A 60 -20.64 19.51 14.55
N GLY A 61 -21.28 19.02 15.61
CA GLY A 61 -22.45 19.64 16.22
C GLY A 61 -23.75 19.48 15.41
N ASP A 62 -24.64 20.46 15.57
CA ASP A 62 -26.01 20.41 15.06
C ASP A 62 -26.22 21.37 13.88
N CYS A 63 -27.19 21.02 13.03
CA CYS A 63 -27.61 21.84 11.92
C CYS A 63 -28.25 23.13 12.42
N PRO A 64 -27.82 24.31 11.92
CA PRO A 64 -28.30 25.60 12.44
C PRO A 64 -29.74 25.96 12.03
N ILE A 65 -30.41 25.13 11.22
CA ILE A 65 -31.79 25.34 10.79
C ILE A 65 -32.75 24.49 11.61
N CYS A 66 -32.47 23.18 11.75
CA CYS A 66 -33.36 22.24 12.45
C CYS A 66 -32.89 21.86 13.85
N HIS A 67 -31.66 22.20 14.23
CA HIS A 67 -31.03 21.82 15.50
C HIS A 67 -30.88 20.31 15.72
N GLU A 68 -30.82 19.53 14.64
CA GLU A 68 -30.52 18.10 14.68
C GLU A 68 -29.04 17.82 14.33
N PRO A 69 -28.45 16.71 14.82
CA PRO A 69 -27.06 16.38 14.59
C PRO A 69 -26.66 16.30 13.10
N LEU A 70 -25.48 16.84 12.79
CA LEU A 70 -24.85 16.72 11.47
C LEU A 70 -24.19 15.34 11.33
N GLN A 71 -24.93 14.35 10.82
CA GLN A 71 -24.44 12.98 10.63
C GLN A 71 -24.01 12.72 9.17
N PRO A 72 -22.71 12.82 8.84
CA PRO A 72 -22.22 12.52 7.50
C PRO A 72 -22.47 11.05 7.12
N GLY A 73 -22.77 10.79 5.85
CA GLY A 73 -23.09 9.45 5.33
C GLY A 73 -24.53 8.97 5.62
N VAL A 74 -25.23 9.57 6.58
CA VAL A 74 -26.66 9.32 6.86
C VAL A 74 -27.53 10.40 6.21
N LEU A 75 -27.22 11.66 6.49
CA LEU A 75 -27.85 12.83 5.90
C LEU A 75 -26.88 13.51 4.94
N GLU A 76 -27.43 14.06 3.87
CA GLU A 76 -26.64 14.87 2.95
C GLU A 76 -26.35 16.23 3.60
N ILE A 77 -25.07 16.61 3.64
CA ILE A 77 -24.61 17.83 4.28
C ILE A 77 -24.01 18.74 3.21
N THR A 78 -24.48 19.98 3.19
CA THR A 78 -23.90 21.06 2.39
C THR A 78 -23.22 22.07 3.30
N PHE A 79 -22.48 23.01 2.73
CA PHE A 79 -21.76 24.02 3.50
C PHE A 79 -21.74 25.38 2.82
N CYS A 80 -21.51 26.42 3.62
CA CYS A 80 -21.32 27.78 3.12
C CYS A 80 -19.96 27.92 2.43
N SER A 81 -19.91 27.71 1.11
CA SER A 81 -18.68 27.84 0.32
C SER A 81 -18.29 29.29 0.01
N SER A 82 -19.19 30.25 0.21
CA SER A 82 -18.91 31.66 -0.07
C SER A 82 -18.11 32.33 1.05
N SER A 83 -18.39 31.99 2.32
CA SER A 83 -17.89 32.75 3.48
C SER A 83 -17.55 31.84 4.67
N CYS A 84 -18.50 31.54 5.56
CA CYS A 84 -18.18 31.04 6.91
C CYS A 84 -17.89 29.55 7.03
N GLY A 85 -18.06 28.75 5.97
CA GLY A 85 -17.75 27.32 6.01
C GLY A 85 -18.70 26.43 6.80
N ALA A 86 -19.73 26.99 7.43
CA ALA A 86 -20.63 26.25 8.30
C ALA A 86 -21.41 25.17 7.54
N ASN A 87 -21.53 24.00 8.16
CA ASN A 87 -22.24 22.84 7.65
C ASN A 87 -23.74 22.92 7.99
N VAL A 88 -24.58 22.48 7.06
CA VAL A 88 -26.05 22.47 7.17
C VAL A 88 -26.56 21.23 6.44
N HIS A 89 -27.63 20.60 6.91
CA HIS A 89 -28.28 19.56 6.08
C HIS A 89 -28.72 20.16 4.75
N TYR A 90 -28.46 19.43 3.66
CA TYR A 90 -28.85 19.85 2.33
C TYR A 90 -30.35 20.15 2.24
N GLU A 91 -31.17 19.27 2.82
CA GLU A 91 -32.63 19.39 2.78
C GLU A 91 -33.13 20.64 3.51
N CYS A 92 -32.56 20.94 4.68
CA CYS A 92 -32.87 22.17 5.41
C CYS A 92 -32.50 23.43 4.61
N MET A 93 -31.31 23.40 3.97
CA MET A 93 -30.89 24.51 3.12
C MET A 93 -31.74 24.64 1.86
N ARG A 94 -32.23 23.52 1.29
CA ARG A 94 -33.17 23.51 0.15
C ARG A 94 -34.47 24.22 0.51
N SER A 95 -35.10 23.84 1.62
CA SER A 95 -36.32 24.51 2.10
C SER A 95 -36.10 26.00 2.40
N TRP A 96 -34.92 26.36 2.93
CA TRP A 96 -34.53 27.75 3.14
C TRP A 96 -34.45 28.54 1.83
N ILE A 97 -33.81 27.98 0.81
CA ILE A 97 -33.72 28.57 -0.54
C ILE A 97 -35.12 28.78 -1.11
N GLU A 98 -35.95 27.73 -1.12
CA GLU A 98 -37.31 27.77 -1.67
C GLU A 98 -38.17 28.84 -1.00
N THR A 99 -38.12 28.93 0.34
CA THR A 99 -38.86 29.95 1.10
C THR A 99 -38.41 31.37 0.76
N LYS A 100 -37.09 31.61 0.64
CA LYS A 100 -36.55 32.94 0.32
C LYS A 100 -36.83 33.33 -1.12
N THR A 101 -36.70 32.39 -2.06
CA THR A 101 -37.02 32.62 -3.47
C THR A 101 -38.51 32.91 -3.65
N ALA A 102 -39.41 32.16 -2.99
CA ALA A 102 -40.85 32.42 -3.04
C ALA A 102 -41.23 33.79 -2.47
N ALA A 103 -40.51 34.27 -1.46
CA ALA A 103 -40.66 35.61 -0.90
C ALA A 103 -39.95 36.71 -1.71
N ASN A 104 -39.32 36.37 -2.84
CA ASN A 104 -38.50 37.27 -3.66
C ASN A 104 -37.36 37.96 -2.86
N VAL A 105 -36.78 37.24 -1.90
CA VAL A 105 -35.67 37.69 -1.04
C VAL A 105 -34.38 37.01 -1.48
N VAL A 106 -33.28 37.74 -1.42
CA VAL A 106 -31.93 37.21 -1.66
C VAL A 106 -31.61 36.04 -0.73
N VAL A 107 -31.16 34.93 -1.31
CA VAL A 107 -30.74 33.75 -0.57
C VAL A 107 -29.40 34.00 0.12
N THR A 108 -29.41 33.93 1.45
CA THR A 108 -28.22 34.12 2.29
C THR A 108 -27.99 32.92 3.19
N CYS A 109 -26.74 32.74 3.64
CA CYS A 109 -26.36 31.73 4.62
C CYS A 109 -27.06 32.00 5.96
N PRO A 110 -27.74 31.01 6.57
CA PRO A 110 -28.37 31.18 7.89
C PRO A 110 -27.39 31.55 9.00
N MET A 111 -26.11 31.15 8.87
CA MET A 111 -25.08 31.37 9.89
C MET A 111 -24.41 32.74 9.80
N CYS A 112 -23.92 33.13 8.61
CA CYS A 112 -23.16 34.37 8.45
C CYS A 112 -23.85 35.44 7.61
N ARG A 113 -25.05 35.16 7.08
CA ARG A 113 -25.82 36.06 6.22
C ARG A 113 -25.15 36.50 4.92
N SER A 114 -23.98 35.95 4.57
CA SER A 114 -23.37 36.15 3.26
C SER A 114 -24.20 35.49 2.15
N TRP A 115 -24.04 35.95 0.91
CA TRP A 115 -24.71 35.39 -0.27
C TRP A 115 -24.48 33.88 -0.38
N TRP A 116 -25.53 33.11 -0.66
CA TRP A 116 -25.44 31.66 -0.82
C TRP A 116 -25.15 31.27 -2.28
N VAL A 117 -24.13 30.43 -2.49
CA VAL A 117 -23.76 29.94 -3.84
C VAL A 117 -24.10 28.45 -3.96
N SER A 118 -25.16 28.15 -4.72
CA SER A 118 -25.54 26.78 -5.09
C SER A 118 -24.92 26.41 -6.44
N SER A 119 -23.61 26.21 -6.49
CA SER A 119 -22.97 25.65 -7.70
C SER A 119 -22.91 24.13 -7.62
N ILE A 120 -23.52 23.47 -8.60
CA ILE A 120 -23.40 22.02 -8.85
C ILE A 120 -22.35 21.77 -9.95
N LYS A 121 -21.82 22.84 -10.58
CA LYS A 121 -20.83 22.67 -11.66
C LYS A 121 -19.57 22.02 -11.08
N PRO A 122 -19.11 20.90 -11.66
CA PRO A 122 -17.95 20.20 -11.17
C PRO A 122 -16.71 21.10 -11.28
N LYS A 123 -15.96 21.19 -10.19
CA LYS A 123 -14.66 21.86 -10.19
C LYS A 123 -13.66 20.94 -10.88
N LEU A 124 -12.93 21.47 -11.86
CA LEU A 124 -11.79 20.79 -12.48
C LEU A 124 -10.54 21.04 -11.63
N LEU A 125 -9.91 19.98 -11.18
CA LEU A 125 -8.65 20.01 -10.45
C LEU A 125 -7.58 19.27 -11.25
N ARG A 126 -6.42 19.91 -11.46
CA ARG A 126 -5.27 19.30 -12.14
C ARG A 126 -4.21 18.92 -11.10
N CYS A 127 -3.75 17.67 -11.16
CA CYS A 127 -2.72 17.11 -10.30
C CYS A 127 -1.68 16.35 -11.15
N PRO A 128 -0.85 17.07 -11.96
CA PRO A 128 0.18 16.43 -12.78
C PRO A 128 1.25 15.68 -11.97
N GLU A 129 1.40 15.99 -10.69
CA GLU A 129 2.33 15.38 -9.74
C GLU A 129 1.91 13.99 -9.24
N LEU A 130 0.63 13.62 -9.46
CA LEU A 130 0.07 12.34 -9.05
C LEU A 130 0.17 11.34 -10.20
N ALA A 131 0.57 10.11 -9.88
CA ALA A 131 0.62 9.03 -10.84
C ALA A 131 -0.78 8.44 -11.06
N VAL A 132 -1.09 8.08 -12.30
CA VAL A 132 -2.39 7.56 -12.72
C VAL A 132 -2.72 6.23 -12.05
N LYS A 133 -1.85 5.21 -12.19
CA LYS A 133 -2.12 3.86 -11.70
C LYS A 133 -2.38 3.80 -10.18
N PRO A 134 -1.58 4.44 -9.31
CA PRO A 134 -1.89 4.51 -7.89
C PRO A 134 -3.20 5.25 -7.60
N PHE A 135 -3.56 6.23 -8.43
CA PHE A 135 -4.80 6.98 -8.26
C PHE A 135 -6.03 6.14 -8.60
N GLU A 136 -5.96 5.25 -9.60
CA GLU A 136 -7.02 4.26 -9.86
C GLU A 136 -7.31 3.42 -8.60
N ILE A 137 -6.25 2.86 -8.00
CA ILE A 137 -6.34 2.07 -6.75
C ILE A 137 -6.96 2.93 -5.63
N TYR A 138 -6.57 4.19 -5.53
CA TYR A 138 -7.14 5.10 -4.55
C TYR A 138 -8.63 5.36 -4.79
N VAL A 139 -9.07 5.53 -6.04
CA VAL A 139 -10.49 5.68 -6.38
C VAL A 139 -11.28 4.43 -5.98
N GLU A 140 -10.79 3.24 -6.35
CA GLU A 140 -11.43 1.99 -5.96
C GLU A 140 -11.54 1.84 -4.45
N TRP A 141 -10.45 2.14 -3.72
CA TRP A 141 -10.45 2.12 -2.27
C TRP A 141 -11.39 3.17 -1.67
N LEU A 142 -11.50 4.37 -2.25
CA LEU A 142 -12.39 5.40 -1.75
C LEU A 142 -13.83 4.89 -1.66
N TYR A 143 -14.30 4.20 -2.70
CA TYR A 143 -15.66 3.64 -2.77
C TYR A 143 -15.84 2.36 -1.95
N HIS A 144 -14.90 1.42 -2.02
CA HIS A 144 -15.09 0.08 -1.42
C HIS A 144 -14.50 -0.07 -0.02
N LYS A 145 -13.55 0.80 0.34
CA LYS A 145 -12.69 0.72 1.54
C LYS A 145 -11.87 -0.56 1.61
N ILE A 146 -11.59 -1.15 0.45
CA ILE A 146 -10.78 -2.35 0.26
C ILE A 146 -9.87 -2.09 -0.93
N ILE A 147 -8.60 -2.47 -0.80
CA ILE A 147 -7.66 -2.50 -1.93
C ILE A 147 -7.77 -3.92 -2.49
N SER A 148 -8.34 -4.04 -3.68
CA SER A 148 -8.41 -5.33 -4.37
C SER A 148 -7.04 -5.67 -4.93
N VAL A 149 -6.63 -6.91 -4.73
CA VAL A 149 -5.38 -7.45 -5.25
C VAL A 149 -5.71 -8.66 -6.09
N GLU A 150 -5.22 -8.68 -7.33
CA GLU A 150 -5.26 -9.87 -8.17
C GLU A 150 -4.00 -10.69 -7.88
N GLU A 151 -4.18 -11.87 -7.33
CA GLU A 151 -3.09 -12.79 -7.03
C GLU A 151 -2.60 -13.46 -8.32
N SER A 152 -1.28 -13.52 -8.50
CA SER A 152 -0.65 -14.21 -9.61
C SER A 152 0.42 -15.18 -9.13
N GLN A 153 0.58 -16.27 -9.88
CA GLN A 153 1.66 -17.23 -9.70
C GLN A 153 2.95 -16.77 -10.40
N GLU A 154 2.87 -15.86 -11.37
CA GLU A 154 4.01 -15.34 -12.10
C GLU A 154 4.82 -14.35 -11.25
N GLU A 155 6.12 -14.60 -11.13
CA GLU A 155 6.96 -13.83 -10.21
C GLU A 155 7.15 -12.37 -10.63
N ALA A 156 7.13 -12.09 -11.94
CA ALA A 156 7.14 -10.73 -12.47
C ALA A 156 5.88 -9.95 -12.07
N GLU A 157 4.71 -10.60 -12.09
CA GLU A 157 3.44 -9.99 -11.69
C GLU A 157 3.38 -9.75 -10.18
N LYS A 158 3.99 -10.63 -9.37
CA LYS A 158 4.10 -10.43 -7.91
C LYS A 158 4.98 -9.23 -7.55
N ASP A 159 6.10 -9.02 -8.25
CA ASP A 159 6.92 -7.82 -8.02
C ASP A 159 6.17 -6.55 -8.44
N GLN A 160 5.49 -6.59 -9.60
CA GLN A 160 4.66 -5.47 -10.04
C GLN A 160 3.54 -5.15 -9.04
N LEU A 161 2.92 -6.17 -8.45
CA LEU A 161 1.93 -6.00 -7.38
C LEU A 161 2.53 -5.32 -6.15
N ASN A 162 3.72 -5.74 -5.69
CA ASN A 162 4.40 -5.06 -4.57
C ASN A 162 4.69 -3.59 -4.90
N LYS A 163 5.15 -3.33 -6.14
CA LYS A 163 5.42 -1.98 -6.62
C LYS A 163 4.15 -1.12 -6.64
N ASP A 164 3.03 -1.66 -7.10
CA ASP A 164 1.74 -0.96 -7.12
C ASP A 164 1.26 -0.61 -5.71
N LEU A 165 1.39 -1.53 -4.74
CA LEU A 165 1.03 -1.28 -3.34
C LEU A 165 1.94 -0.23 -2.68
N VAL A 166 3.24 -0.25 -2.99
CA VAL A 166 4.18 0.80 -2.54
C VAL A 166 3.83 2.15 -3.14
N GLN A 167 3.52 2.21 -4.45
CA GLN A 167 3.12 3.44 -5.09
C GLN A 167 1.77 3.97 -4.56
N ALA A 168 0.83 3.09 -4.23
CA ALA A 168 -0.41 3.45 -3.53
C ALA A 168 -0.12 4.08 -2.15
N TYR A 169 0.82 3.51 -1.37
CA TYR A 169 1.26 4.13 -0.12
C TYR A 169 1.87 5.52 -0.34
N ILE A 170 2.76 5.68 -1.34
CA ILE A 170 3.39 6.96 -1.69
C ILE A 170 2.31 7.99 -2.11
N LEU A 171 1.33 7.58 -2.91
CA LEU A 171 0.17 8.41 -3.24
C LEU A 171 -0.55 8.86 -1.96
N GLY A 172 -0.81 7.94 -1.03
CA GLY A 172 -1.41 8.25 0.27
C GLY A 172 -0.61 9.26 1.11
N VAL A 173 0.71 9.33 0.93
CA VAL A 173 1.54 10.41 1.51
C VAL A 173 1.25 11.73 0.80
N LYS A 174 1.28 11.74 -0.55
CA LYS A 174 1.06 12.94 -1.38
C LYS A 174 -0.33 13.54 -1.21
N VAL A 175 -1.37 12.72 -1.12
CA VAL A 175 -2.76 13.16 -0.90
C VAL A 175 -3.11 13.31 0.58
N GLU A 176 -2.14 13.12 1.47
CA GLU A 176 -2.29 13.28 2.91
C GLU A 176 -3.39 12.42 3.57
N ASP A 177 -3.77 11.30 2.95
CA ASP A 177 -4.79 10.37 3.47
C ASP A 177 -4.13 9.28 4.33
N ARG A 178 -4.27 9.40 5.65
CA ARG A 178 -3.71 8.41 6.60
C ARG A 178 -4.42 7.07 6.52
N SER A 179 -5.72 7.06 6.31
CA SER A 179 -6.54 5.86 6.27
C SER A 179 -6.17 5.00 5.06
N PHE A 180 -5.96 5.62 3.90
CA PHE A 180 -5.46 4.94 2.71
C PHE A 180 -4.03 4.41 2.87
N ARG A 181 -3.12 5.21 3.46
CA ARG A 181 -1.75 4.73 3.75
C ARG A 181 -1.73 3.48 4.61
N ASN A 182 -2.57 3.44 5.66
CA ASN A 182 -2.69 2.27 6.50
C ASN A 182 -3.29 1.09 5.73
N ALA A 183 -4.31 1.32 4.90
CA ALA A 183 -4.88 0.29 4.05
C ALA A 183 -3.85 -0.32 3.10
N ALA A 184 -2.97 0.49 2.48
CA ALA A 184 -1.88 0.00 1.64
C ALA A 184 -0.86 -0.86 2.41
N ILE A 185 -0.47 -0.44 3.62
CA ILE A 185 0.39 -1.24 4.51
C ILE A 185 -0.26 -2.59 4.85
N HIS A 186 -1.56 -2.58 5.18
CA HIS A 186 -2.28 -3.80 5.53
C HIS A 186 -2.41 -4.74 4.34
N ALA A 187 -2.80 -4.23 3.17
CA ALA A 187 -2.89 -5.01 1.94
C ALA A 187 -1.54 -5.66 1.60
N MET A 188 -0.45 -4.90 1.69
CA MET A 188 0.90 -5.42 1.44
C MET A 188 1.31 -6.53 2.43
N ALA A 189 0.97 -6.37 3.71
CA ALA A 189 1.24 -7.39 4.72
C ALA A 189 0.41 -8.67 4.52
N GLU A 190 -0.84 -8.54 4.06
CA GLU A 190 -1.72 -9.67 3.73
C GLU A 190 -1.20 -10.43 2.51
N VAL A 191 -0.85 -9.72 1.43
CA VAL A 191 -0.25 -10.30 0.22
C VAL A 191 1.05 -11.04 0.53
N ALA A 192 1.91 -10.46 1.36
CA ALA A 192 3.15 -11.09 1.78
C ALA A 192 2.92 -12.41 2.53
N ARG A 193 1.85 -12.51 3.31
CA ARG A 193 1.49 -13.72 4.05
C ARG A 193 0.92 -14.79 3.11
N ASP A 194 0.00 -14.40 2.23
CA ASP A 194 -0.82 -15.34 1.46
C ASP A 194 -0.09 -15.82 0.20
N VAL A 195 0.61 -14.92 -0.50
CA VAL A 195 1.34 -15.20 -1.75
C VAL A 195 2.83 -15.49 -1.51
N LYS A 196 3.35 -15.23 -0.30
CA LYS A 196 4.77 -15.35 0.07
C LYS A 196 5.72 -14.57 -0.85
N THR A 197 5.26 -13.43 -1.37
CA THR A 197 6.07 -12.50 -2.16
C THR A 197 6.62 -11.37 -1.31
N TYR A 198 7.77 -10.84 -1.72
CA TYR A 198 8.47 -9.75 -1.05
C TYR A 198 8.97 -8.74 -2.09
N PRO A 199 9.02 -7.43 -1.75
CA PRO A 199 9.51 -6.41 -2.67
C PRO A 199 10.93 -6.70 -3.15
N ALA A 200 11.15 -6.66 -4.47
CA ALA A 200 12.49 -6.71 -5.03
C ALA A 200 13.29 -5.43 -4.74
N LEU A 201 14.59 -5.45 -5.06
CA LEU A 201 15.53 -4.36 -4.82
C LEU A 201 15.04 -3.01 -5.36
N GLY A 202 14.60 -2.95 -6.62
CA GLY A 202 14.10 -1.69 -7.22
C GLY A 202 12.89 -1.11 -6.50
N THR A 203 12.05 -1.97 -5.90
CA THR A 203 10.91 -1.53 -5.08
C THR A 203 11.37 -1.00 -3.71
N ILE A 204 12.42 -1.59 -3.12
CA ILE A 204 13.05 -1.09 -1.88
C ILE A 204 13.70 0.28 -2.13
N GLU A 205 14.45 0.43 -3.22
CA GLU A 205 15.05 1.72 -3.60
C GLU A 205 13.99 2.81 -3.70
N LEU A 206 12.89 2.54 -4.40
CA LEU A 206 11.77 3.47 -4.51
C LEU A 206 11.22 3.87 -3.13
N VAL A 207 11.05 2.92 -2.20
CA VAL A 207 10.58 3.21 -0.83
C VAL A 207 11.52 4.16 -0.10
N TYR A 208 12.83 3.96 -0.20
CA TYR A 208 13.82 4.78 0.49
C TYR A 208 14.01 6.15 -0.16
N GLN A 209 13.88 6.25 -1.49
CA GLN A 209 13.92 7.52 -2.23
C GLN A 209 12.68 8.39 -1.96
N GLU A 210 11.49 7.80 -1.97
CA GLU A 210 10.22 8.55 -1.94
C GLU A 210 9.66 8.77 -0.52
N THR A 211 10.27 8.18 0.51
CA THR A 211 9.75 8.28 1.89
C THR A 211 10.82 8.69 2.89
N ARG A 212 10.40 9.38 3.95
CA ARG A 212 11.28 9.79 5.06
C ARG A 212 11.68 8.63 5.98
N ALA A 213 12.80 8.79 6.66
CA ALA A 213 13.24 7.90 7.73
C ALA A 213 12.12 7.67 8.78
N GLY A 214 11.97 6.42 9.22
CA GLY A 214 10.96 6.02 10.21
C GLY A 214 9.52 5.92 9.68
N SER A 215 9.29 6.06 8.37
CA SER A 215 7.98 5.84 7.75
C SER A 215 7.44 4.41 8.02
N GLY A 216 6.12 4.26 8.03
CA GLY A 216 5.48 2.97 8.28
C GLY A 216 5.86 1.91 7.25
N ILE A 217 5.95 2.31 5.97
CA ILE A 217 6.32 1.41 4.88
C ILE A 217 7.77 0.91 4.98
N ARG A 218 8.74 1.77 5.35
CA ARG A 218 10.14 1.34 5.56
C ARG A 218 10.22 0.27 6.66
N LYS A 219 9.48 0.47 7.77
CA LYS A 219 9.40 -0.53 8.85
C LYS A 219 8.77 -1.84 8.39
N LEU A 220 7.72 -1.78 7.57
CA LEU A 220 7.07 -2.98 7.03
C LEU A 220 8.02 -3.76 6.12
N VAL A 221 8.62 -3.11 5.12
CA VAL A 221 9.53 -3.76 4.15
C VAL A 221 10.72 -4.40 4.87
N VAL A 222 11.31 -3.69 5.84
CA VAL A 222 12.39 -4.23 6.69
C VAL A 222 11.92 -5.44 7.49
N ALA A 223 10.72 -5.39 8.08
CA ALA A 223 10.17 -6.52 8.84
C ALA A 223 9.91 -7.75 7.95
N MET A 224 9.37 -7.54 6.75
CA MET A 224 9.12 -8.57 5.75
C MET A 224 10.42 -9.27 5.34
N TRP A 225 11.43 -8.50 4.96
CA TRP A 225 12.75 -9.02 4.61
C TRP A 225 13.43 -9.73 5.79
N ALA A 226 13.31 -9.19 7.01
CA ALA A 226 13.83 -9.84 8.21
C ALA A 226 13.08 -11.13 8.60
N ILE A 227 11.92 -11.42 8.02
CA ILE A 227 11.19 -12.68 8.17
C ILE A 227 11.62 -13.65 7.06
N ALA A 228 11.75 -13.16 5.83
CA ALA A 228 12.12 -13.96 4.67
C ALA A 228 13.59 -14.40 4.67
N ALA A 229 14.46 -13.67 5.38
CA ALA A 229 15.90 -13.86 5.37
C ALA A 229 16.37 -15.28 5.72
N ARG A 230 17.15 -15.86 4.79
CA ARG A 230 17.84 -17.14 4.96
C ARG A 230 19.35 -16.93 5.12
N ARG A 231 20.05 -17.91 5.71
CA ARG A 231 21.49 -17.80 6.07
C ARG A 231 22.40 -17.75 4.84
N ASP A 232 21.98 -18.34 3.75
CA ASP A 232 22.64 -18.38 2.44
C ASP A 232 22.60 -17.04 1.69
N TRP A 233 21.63 -16.16 1.97
CA TRP A 233 21.48 -14.85 1.29
C TRP A 233 22.68 -13.92 1.41
N LEU A 234 23.43 -14.00 2.51
CA LEU A 234 24.63 -13.17 2.74
C LEU A 234 25.94 -13.88 2.37
N LYS A 235 25.90 -15.14 1.92
CA LYS A 235 27.12 -15.93 1.70
C LYS A 235 27.73 -15.71 0.33
N ASP A 236 26.90 -15.49 -0.68
CA ASP A 236 27.40 -15.36 -2.04
C ASP A 236 27.78 -13.90 -2.32
N ALA A 237 29.09 -13.65 -2.30
CA ALA A 237 29.65 -12.34 -2.56
C ALA A 237 29.48 -11.90 -4.02
N ASP A 238 29.33 -12.83 -4.96
CA ASP A 238 29.40 -12.53 -6.40
C ASP A 238 28.03 -12.54 -7.11
N THR A 239 26.97 -13.03 -6.46
CA THR A 239 25.61 -13.16 -7.04
C THR A 239 24.49 -12.59 -6.16
N GLY A 240 24.82 -12.07 -4.98
CA GLY A 240 23.81 -11.63 -4.03
C GLY A 240 23.38 -10.18 -4.23
N ASP A 241 22.08 -9.97 -4.41
CA ASP A 241 21.40 -8.66 -4.46
C ASP A 241 21.68 -7.75 -3.24
N TRP A 242 22.40 -8.26 -2.22
CA TRP A 242 22.70 -7.55 -0.97
C TRP A 242 23.71 -6.41 -1.12
N LYS A 243 24.59 -6.45 -2.13
CA LYS A 243 25.59 -5.39 -2.40
C LYS A 243 24.94 -4.11 -2.93
N ASP A 244 23.86 -4.26 -3.68
CA ASP A 244 23.15 -3.15 -4.31
C ASP A 244 22.05 -2.57 -3.42
N LEU A 245 21.83 -3.15 -2.22
CA LEU A 245 20.84 -2.64 -1.27
C LEU A 245 21.20 -1.23 -0.77
N PRO A 246 20.22 -0.31 -0.68
CA PRO A 246 20.45 1.00 -0.09
C PRO A 246 21.07 0.91 1.31
N GLU A 247 22.13 1.68 1.58
CA GLU A 247 22.85 1.65 2.87
C GLU A 247 21.91 1.85 4.07
N GLU A 248 20.93 2.75 3.92
CA GLU A 248 19.91 2.98 4.95
C GLU A 248 19.07 1.74 5.23
N PHE A 249 18.69 1.00 4.18
CA PHE A 249 17.93 -0.23 4.32
C PHE A 249 18.76 -1.32 4.98
N THR A 250 20.02 -1.50 4.56
CA THR A 250 20.93 -2.48 5.15
C THR A 250 21.13 -2.24 6.65
N ARG A 251 21.28 -0.98 7.05
CA ARG A 251 21.34 -0.58 8.47
C ARG A 251 20.04 -0.89 9.21
N ASP A 252 18.89 -0.55 8.64
CA ASP A 252 17.58 -0.82 9.27
C ASP A 252 17.31 -2.32 9.41
N LEU A 253 17.73 -3.12 8.41
CA LEU A 253 17.66 -4.57 8.41
C LEU A 253 18.58 -5.21 9.47
N ALA A 254 19.82 -4.74 9.57
CA ALA A 254 20.75 -5.17 10.61
C ALA A 254 20.18 -4.87 12.02
N LEU A 255 19.63 -3.67 12.22
CA LEU A 255 18.96 -3.31 13.47
C LEU A 255 17.74 -4.20 13.75
N ALA A 256 16.98 -4.60 12.72
CA ALA A 256 15.87 -5.53 12.87
C ALA A 256 16.32 -6.93 13.32
N PHE A 257 17.42 -7.46 12.77
CA PHE A 257 18.00 -8.72 13.21
C PHE A 257 18.53 -8.66 14.64
N ILE A 258 19.24 -7.58 15.00
CA ILE A 258 19.76 -7.39 16.37
C ILE A 258 18.62 -7.38 17.39
N ARG A 259 17.49 -6.71 17.09
CA ARG A 259 16.32 -6.70 17.99
C ARG A 259 15.69 -8.08 18.18
N LYS A 260 15.76 -8.96 17.18
CA LYS A 260 15.27 -10.35 17.29
C LYS A 260 16.25 -11.26 18.03
N ARG A 261 17.54 -10.89 18.10
CA ARG A 261 18.55 -11.66 18.84
C ARG A 261 18.29 -11.54 20.34
N LYS A 262 18.16 -12.67 21.04
CA LYS A 262 18.27 -12.68 22.50
C LYS A 262 19.69 -12.21 22.85
N ALA A 263 19.82 -11.11 23.59
CA ALA A 263 21.12 -10.64 24.06
C ALA A 263 21.84 -11.80 24.76
N ARG A 264 23.00 -12.18 24.24
CA ARG A 264 23.94 -13.07 24.95
C ARG A 264 24.90 -12.13 25.65
N ASP A 265 24.63 -11.85 26.92
CA ASP A 265 25.54 -11.08 27.79
C ASP A 265 26.79 -11.88 28.20
N THR A 266 26.91 -13.13 27.73
CA THR A 266 28.05 -13.99 27.98
C THR A 266 28.92 -14.08 26.71
N TRP A 267 30.05 -13.38 26.73
CA TRP A 267 31.14 -13.58 25.79
C TRP A 267 31.79 -14.93 26.08
N ASP A 268 31.41 -15.97 25.33
CA ASP A 268 32.04 -17.29 25.41
C ASP A 268 33.34 -17.27 24.61
N LEU A 269 34.44 -16.98 25.31
CA LEU A 269 35.77 -16.86 24.73
C LEU A 269 36.23 -18.17 24.07
N ASP A 270 35.81 -19.31 24.59
CA ASP A 270 36.24 -20.62 24.12
C ASP A 270 35.50 -21.00 22.83
N ALA A 271 34.20 -20.70 22.74
CA ALA A 271 33.44 -20.84 21.48
C ALA A 271 33.95 -19.89 20.38
N VAL A 272 34.40 -18.68 20.75
CA VAL A 272 34.99 -17.72 19.79
C VAL A 272 36.34 -18.21 19.27
N LYS A 273 37.19 -18.77 20.13
CA LYS A 273 38.47 -19.36 19.72
C LYS A 273 38.27 -20.56 18.80
N ALA A 274 37.41 -21.50 19.18
CA ALA A 274 37.13 -22.69 18.38
C ALA A 274 36.54 -22.40 16.99
N GLY A 275 35.82 -21.27 16.82
CA GLY A 275 35.27 -20.84 15.53
C GLY A 275 36.27 -20.11 14.62
N ASN A 276 37.43 -19.69 15.14
CA ASN A 276 38.42 -18.86 14.46
C ASN A 276 39.81 -19.51 14.39
N GLU A 277 39.94 -20.78 14.76
CA GLU A 277 41.17 -21.54 14.53
C GLU A 277 41.31 -21.78 13.02
N GLU A 278 42.32 -21.14 12.41
CA GLU A 278 42.71 -21.41 11.03
C GLU A 278 43.20 -22.86 10.97
N LYS A 279 42.53 -23.69 10.15
CA LYS A 279 43.08 -25.03 9.85
C LYS A 279 44.38 -24.82 9.09
N GLU A 280 45.51 -25.07 9.73
CA GLU A 280 46.80 -25.16 9.06
C GLU A 280 46.66 -26.15 7.90
N GLY A 281 47.03 -25.68 6.71
CA GLY A 281 46.92 -26.45 5.47
C GLY A 281 47.68 -27.75 5.60
N SER A 282 47.00 -28.87 5.33
CA SER A 282 47.69 -30.10 5.00
C SER A 282 48.32 -29.92 3.62
N GLU A 283 49.57 -29.44 3.62
CA GLU A 283 50.54 -29.80 2.60
C GLU A 283 50.77 -31.32 2.63
N ASP A 284 51.12 -31.84 1.45
CA ASP A 284 51.46 -33.23 1.10
C ASP A 284 50.22 -34.13 0.82
N SER A 285 50.06 -34.76 -0.35
CA SER A 285 51.10 -35.36 -1.21
C SER A 285 50.56 -35.69 -2.61
N GLU A 286 51.36 -35.40 -3.64
CA GLU A 286 51.26 -35.95 -4.99
C GLU A 286 51.52 -37.47 -4.99
N SER A 287 50.64 -38.23 -5.63
CA SER A 287 50.83 -39.54 -6.30
C SER A 287 49.44 -39.96 -6.81
N ASP A 288 49.17 -40.49 -7.98
CA ASP A 288 49.95 -41.08 -9.06
C ASP A 288 48.97 -41.21 -10.26
N MET A 289 49.51 -41.24 -11.47
CA MET A 289 48.77 -41.47 -12.71
C MET A 289 48.34 -42.94 -12.85
N GLY A 290 47.17 -43.20 -13.44
CA GLY A 290 46.79 -44.55 -13.88
C GLY A 290 45.45 -44.56 -14.62
N SER A 291 45.49 -44.95 -15.88
CA SER A 291 44.49 -44.85 -16.94
C SER A 291 43.56 -46.06 -17.09
N GLU A 292 42.54 -45.90 -17.95
CA GLU A 292 41.70 -46.93 -18.62
C GLU A 292 40.59 -47.57 -17.76
N SER A 293 39.42 -48.01 -18.24
CA SER A 293 38.58 -47.84 -19.43
C SER A 293 37.31 -48.67 -19.16
N GLU A 294 36.15 -48.21 -19.66
CA GLU A 294 34.93 -48.95 -20.05
C GLU A 294 34.51 -50.26 -19.32
N SER A 295 33.28 -50.28 -18.79
CA SER A 295 32.11 -51.02 -19.35
C SER A 295 31.10 -51.45 -18.27
N ASP A 296 29.85 -51.11 -18.56
CA ASP A 296 28.56 -51.79 -18.33
C ASP A 296 28.47 -52.94 -17.32
N ASP A 297 27.49 -52.87 -16.42
CA ASP A 297 26.31 -53.77 -16.49
C ASP A 297 25.27 -53.43 -15.39
N ASP A 298 24.01 -53.56 -15.82
CA ASP A 298 22.76 -53.45 -15.08
C ASP A 298 22.65 -54.48 -13.92
N ASP A 299 21.88 -54.18 -12.87
CA ASP A 299 20.53 -54.76 -12.63
C ASP A 299 20.05 -54.67 -11.16
N ASP A 300 18.92 -53.98 -11.01
CA ASP A 300 17.72 -54.18 -10.19
C ASP A 300 17.66 -54.49 -8.66
N SER A 301 16.75 -53.71 -8.04
CA SER A 301 15.78 -54.02 -6.95
C SER A 301 16.28 -54.00 -5.48
N ASP A 302 15.58 -53.49 -4.46
CA ASP A 302 14.18 -53.12 -4.25
C ASP A 302 14.04 -52.25 -2.95
N SER A 303 12.97 -51.45 -2.89
CA SER A 303 12.21 -51.03 -1.71
C SER A 303 12.79 -50.04 -0.67
N SER A 304 12.23 -48.82 -0.61
CA SER A 304 11.13 -48.46 0.32
C SER A 304 10.96 -46.94 0.57
N ASN A 305 9.74 -46.46 0.32
CA ASN A 305 9.00 -45.31 0.86
C ASN A 305 9.71 -44.22 1.71
N ALA A 306 9.63 -42.95 1.25
CA ALA A 306 9.49 -41.74 2.09
C ALA A 306 8.98 -40.54 1.24
N PRO A 307 8.30 -39.54 1.84
CA PRO A 307 7.28 -38.74 1.18
C PRO A 307 7.81 -37.54 0.36
N GLU A 308 6.92 -37.09 -0.51
CA GLU A 308 7.01 -35.96 -1.43
C GLU A 308 7.63 -34.70 -0.80
N ASN A 309 8.75 -34.26 -1.36
CA ASN A 309 9.35 -32.96 -1.10
C ASN A 309 8.62 -31.94 -1.98
N GLU A 310 7.75 -31.12 -1.38
CA GLU A 310 7.16 -29.95 -2.02
C GLU A 310 8.27 -28.95 -2.39
N SER A 311 8.72 -29.02 -3.63
CA SER A 311 9.62 -28.07 -4.27
C SER A 311 8.99 -26.68 -4.29
N LEU A 312 9.44 -25.80 -3.39
CA LEU A 312 9.16 -24.36 -3.43
C LEU A 312 10.01 -23.68 -4.53
N PRO A 313 9.47 -22.68 -5.24
CA PRO A 313 10.12 -22.10 -6.41
C PRO A 313 11.36 -21.26 -6.03
N THR A 314 12.39 -21.36 -6.85
CA THR A 314 13.56 -20.48 -6.91
C THR A 314 13.18 -19.10 -7.46
N PRO A 315 13.86 -18.01 -7.04
CA PRO A 315 13.58 -16.65 -7.53
C PRO A 315 13.89 -16.51 -9.03
N PRO A 316 13.24 -15.55 -9.73
CA PRO A 316 13.35 -15.39 -11.16
C PRO A 316 14.65 -14.64 -11.48
N ARG A 317 15.38 -15.12 -12.48
CA ARG A 317 16.48 -14.34 -13.08
C ARG A 317 15.87 -13.16 -13.84
N GLY A 318 16.30 -11.94 -13.53
CA GLY A 318 15.90 -10.73 -14.26
C GLY A 318 16.29 -10.80 -15.75
N PRO A 319 15.59 -10.08 -16.64
CA PRO A 319 15.85 -10.12 -18.07
C PRO A 319 17.17 -9.42 -18.39
N ASN A 320 18.05 -10.12 -19.12
CA ASN A 320 19.23 -9.56 -19.76
C ASN A 320 18.83 -8.35 -20.63
N SER A 321 19.40 -7.18 -20.33
CA SER A 321 19.34 -6.02 -21.22
C SER A 321 20.45 -6.10 -22.28
N PRO A 322 20.20 -5.56 -23.50
CA PRO A 322 21.01 -5.84 -24.68
C PRO A 322 22.32 -5.05 -24.72
N GLU A 323 23.33 -5.66 -25.34
CA GLU A 323 24.64 -5.06 -25.64
C GLU A 323 24.49 -3.73 -26.39
N ALA A 324 25.08 -2.68 -25.82
CA ALA A 324 25.28 -1.40 -26.48
C ALA A 324 26.48 -1.52 -27.45
N VAL A 325 26.20 -1.45 -28.74
CA VAL A 325 27.21 -1.17 -29.77
C VAL A 325 27.27 0.34 -29.97
N LEU A 326 28.40 0.96 -29.65
CA LEU A 326 28.86 2.23 -30.20
C LEU A 326 30.41 2.29 -30.13
N PRO A 327 31.09 3.08 -30.98
CA PRO A 327 30.62 3.81 -32.17
C PRO A 327 30.98 3.14 -33.50
#